data_AF-A0A662W8Q4-F1
#
_entry.id   AF-A0A662W8Q4-F1
#
_cell.length_a   1.000
_cell.length_b   1.000
_cell.length_c   1.000
_cell.angle_alpha   90.00
_cell.angle_beta   90.00
_cell.angle_gamma   90.00
#
_symmetry.space_group_name_H-M   'P 1'
#
loop_
_entity.id
_entity.type
_entity.pdbx_description
1 polymer ?
#
loop_
_entity_poly.entity_id
_entity_poly.type
_entity_poly.pdbx_seq_one_letter_code
_entity_poly.pdbx_strand_id
1 'polypeptide(L)'
;MNPLMIFALTLALALHPSSVKPGEEISVSLYGNGTYLLEVSDPDIYFSESLSNKIVATPGSYELRVGFETTPGMKSIFVRHENGSLVEIRYFLVLPLSEADLGKLVDLASEMEREFISLKNQINLLKDEIKQKEAEIERLKNQPGVNDEKIRELENQISDLKSQVLSKENEVYKLKIKISDLNNTARSLQDQVVKLQSEKNILESQMAKLGSPEFLEATKLGFFFIVAFTAGILISLLRR
;
A
#
# COMPACT_ATOMS: atom_id res chain seq x y z
N MET A 1 -50.19 33.38 73.00
CA MET A 1 -49.64 32.19 73.69
C MET A 1 -49.55 31.07 72.67
N ASN A 2 -48.34 30.53 72.52
CA ASN A 2 -47.95 29.44 71.62
C ASN A 2 -48.68 28.11 71.99
N PRO A 3 -48.72 27.05 71.14
CA PRO A 3 -47.55 26.60 70.38
C PRO A 3 -47.77 26.26 68.90
N LEU A 4 -46.78 26.67 68.11
CA LEU A 4 -46.17 25.90 67.02
C LEU A 4 -46.38 24.38 67.19
N MET A 5 -47.28 23.80 66.40
CA MET A 5 -47.13 22.42 65.94
C MET A 5 -46.06 22.43 64.85
N ILE A 6 -44.79 22.44 65.28
CA ILE A 6 -43.72 21.93 64.43
C ILE A 6 -44.03 20.44 64.31
N PHE A 7 -44.48 20.00 63.13
CA PHE A 7 -44.30 18.61 62.74
C PHE A 7 -42.78 18.37 62.76
N ALA A 8 -42.26 17.94 63.90
CA ALA A 8 -40.93 17.38 63.95
C ALA A 8 -41.00 16.19 63.00
N LEU A 9 -40.30 16.28 61.87
CA LEU A 9 -40.13 15.14 60.97
C LEU A 9 -39.39 14.08 61.79
N THR A 10 -40.14 13.19 62.42
CA THR A 10 -39.60 12.08 63.21
C THR A 10 -38.73 11.26 62.27
N LEU A 11 -37.48 10.98 62.66
CA LEU A 11 -36.63 10.06 61.92
C LEU A 11 -37.42 8.77 61.64
N ALA A 12 -37.37 8.28 60.41
CA ALA A 12 -37.95 7.01 60.03
C ALA A 12 -37.04 6.26 59.06
N LEU A 13 -36.83 4.98 59.31
CA LEU A 13 -36.18 4.06 58.38
C LEU A 13 -37.22 3.11 57.77
N ALA A 14 -37.25 3.06 56.43
CA ALA A 14 -38.07 2.12 55.67
C ALA A 14 -37.18 1.16 54.88
N LEU A 15 -37.51 -0.13 54.92
CA LEU A 15 -36.84 -1.20 54.19
C LEU A 15 -37.82 -1.87 53.23
N HIS A 16 -37.46 -1.98 51.95
CA HIS A 16 -38.26 -2.69 50.96
C HIS A 16 -37.34 -3.50 50.02
N PRO A 17 -37.61 -4.81 49.79
CA PRO A 17 -38.63 -5.63 50.47
C PRO A 17 -38.22 -6.03 51.90
N SER A 18 -39.17 -6.49 52.72
CA SER A 18 -38.92 -6.92 54.12
C SER A 18 -38.43 -8.38 54.24
N SER A 19 -38.45 -9.12 53.14
CA SER A 19 -37.88 -10.46 53.01
C SER A 19 -37.10 -10.56 51.71
N VAL A 20 -35.90 -11.13 51.77
CA VAL A 20 -34.94 -11.23 50.66
C VAL A 20 -34.21 -12.56 50.68
N LYS A 21 -33.64 -12.95 49.55
CA LYS A 21 -32.70 -14.07 49.42
C LYS A 21 -31.26 -13.57 49.26
N PRO A 22 -30.26 -14.42 49.55
CA PRO A 22 -28.87 -14.14 49.17
C PRO A 22 -28.77 -13.80 47.67
N GLY A 23 -28.05 -12.73 47.35
CA GLY A 23 -27.92 -12.17 46.00
C GLY A 23 -28.93 -11.07 45.65
N GLU A 24 -29.97 -10.85 46.46
CA GLU A 24 -30.96 -9.78 46.25
C GLU A 24 -30.56 -8.46 46.95
N GLU A 25 -31.28 -7.39 46.60
CA GLU A 25 -31.07 -6.04 47.11
C GLU A 25 -32.23 -5.58 47.99
N ILE A 26 -31.92 -4.74 48.99
CA ILE A 26 -32.89 -4.05 49.84
C ILE A 26 -32.73 -2.56 49.65
N SER A 27 -33.81 -1.89 49.25
CA SER A 27 -33.90 -0.43 49.27
C SER A 27 -34.11 0.06 50.71
N VAL A 28 -33.28 1.01 51.12
CA VAL A 28 -33.27 1.61 52.45
C VAL A 28 -33.52 3.10 52.33
N SER A 29 -34.68 3.56 52.78
CA SER A 29 -35.04 4.97 52.77
C SER A 29 -34.94 5.53 54.19
N LEU A 30 -34.04 6.50 54.37
CA LEU A 30 -33.83 7.22 55.62
C LEU A 30 -34.52 8.59 55.52
N TYR A 31 -35.49 8.85 56.37
CA TYR A 31 -36.21 10.12 56.47
C TYR A 31 -35.88 10.82 57.78
N GLY A 32 -35.87 12.15 57.81
CA GLY A 32 -35.55 12.94 59.00
C GLY A 32 -34.60 14.07 58.67
N ASN A 33 -33.83 14.52 59.67
CA ASN A 33 -32.82 15.56 59.52
C ASN A 33 -31.54 15.17 60.28
N GLY A 34 -30.37 15.47 59.74
CA GLY A 34 -29.08 15.24 60.38
C GLY A 34 -28.30 14.06 59.80
N THR A 35 -27.21 13.68 60.48
CA THR A 35 -26.32 12.61 60.05
C THR A 35 -26.43 11.43 61.02
N TYR A 36 -26.49 10.23 60.46
CA TYR A 36 -26.69 8.99 61.18
C TYR A 36 -25.66 7.96 60.74
N LEU A 37 -25.39 7.03 61.63
CA LEU A 37 -24.59 5.86 61.35
C LEU A 37 -25.52 4.68 61.14
N LEU A 38 -25.55 4.15 59.92
CA LEU A 38 -26.27 2.93 59.59
C LEU A 38 -25.31 1.75 59.67
N GLU A 39 -25.70 0.69 60.36
CA GLU A 39 -24.91 -0.53 60.53
C GLU A 39 -25.80 -1.76 60.41
N VAL A 40 -25.44 -2.70 59.56
CA VAL A 40 -26.15 -3.95 59.34
C VAL A 40 -25.57 -5.02 60.26
N SER A 41 -26.45 -5.83 60.86
CA SER A 41 -26.08 -6.86 61.85
C SER A 41 -25.18 -7.96 61.32
N ASP A 42 -25.15 -8.18 60.00
CA ASP A 42 -24.44 -9.26 59.34
C ASP A 42 -23.36 -8.69 58.42
N PRO A 43 -22.09 -9.13 58.54
CA PRO A 43 -20.98 -8.59 57.76
C PRO A 43 -21.09 -8.90 56.26
N ASP A 44 -21.83 -9.95 55.88
CA ASP A 44 -22.01 -10.34 54.48
C ASP A 44 -23.11 -9.53 53.78
N ILE A 45 -23.74 -8.59 54.50
CA ILE A 45 -24.72 -7.66 53.97
C ILE A 45 -24.12 -6.25 54.00
N TYR A 46 -24.04 -5.61 52.84
CA TYR A 46 -23.29 -4.38 52.69
C TYR A 46 -24.02 -3.33 51.85
N PHE A 47 -23.74 -2.06 52.09
CA PHE A 47 -24.24 -0.96 51.29
C PHE A 47 -23.54 -0.95 49.92
N SER A 48 -24.31 -0.96 48.83
CA SER A 48 -23.81 -1.08 47.44
C SER A 48 -22.68 -0.12 47.11
N GLU A 49 -22.79 1.14 47.55
CA GLU A 49 -21.82 2.19 47.21
C GLU A 49 -20.50 2.08 47.97
N SER A 50 -20.52 1.53 49.19
CA SER A 50 -19.36 1.51 50.07
C SER A 50 -18.72 0.14 50.23
N LEU A 51 -19.42 -0.93 49.83
CA LEU A 51 -19.04 -2.32 50.08
C LEU A 51 -18.73 -2.59 51.56
N SER A 52 -19.40 -1.86 52.44
CA SER A 52 -19.27 -1.95 53.89
C SER A 52 -20.63 -2.26 54.50
N ASN A 53 -20.66 -3.03 55.58
CA ASN A 53 -21.88 -3.25 56.38
C ASN A 53 -22.27 -2.01 57.20
N LYS A 54 -21.51 -0.91 57.09
CA LYS A 54 -21.69 0.31 57.86
C LYS A 54 -21.38 1.55 57.03
N ILE A 55 -22.25 2.55 57.11
CA ILE A 55 -22.06 3.86 56.45
C ILE A 55 -22.48 5.01 57.35
N VAL A 56 -21.89 6.17 57.10
CA VAL A 56 -22.42 7.45 57.57
C VAL A 56 -23.41 7.93 56.52
N ALA A 57 -24.66 8.16 56.92
CA ALA A 57 -25.79 8.43 56.06
C ALA A 57 -26.53 9.70 56.48
N THR A 58 -26.94 10.49 55.50
CA THR A 58 -27.92 11.57 55.64
C THR A 58 -29.28 11.08 55.14
N PRO A 59 -30.41 11.73 55.47
CA PRO A 59 -31.70 11.40 54.89
C PRO A 59 -31.61 11.28 53.35
N GLY A 60 -32.10 10.16 52.82
CA GLY A 60 -31.84 9.74 51.44
C GLY A 60 -32.22 8.28 51.19
N SER A 61 -31.95 7.82 49.97
CA SER A 61 -32.13 6.43 49.57
C SER A 61 -30.79 5.74 49.45
N TYR A 62 -30.72 4.53 49.99
CA TYR A 62 -29.54 3.67 50.02
C TYR A 62 -29.94 2.27 49.56
N GLU A 63 -28.96 1.50 49.15
CA GLU A 63 -29.15 0.12 48.71
C GLU A 63 -28.23 -0.80 49.51
N LEU A 64 -28.79 -1.86 50.07
CA LEU A 64 -28.05 -2.98 50.64
C LEU A 64 -28.05 -4.14 49.63
N ARG A 65 -26.90 -4.79 49.49
CA ARG A 65 -26.78 -6.10 48.86
C ARG A 65 -26.65 -7.18 49.93
N VAL A 66 -27.42 -8.24 49.78
CA VAL A 66 -27.31 -9.45 50.61
C VAL A 66 -26.31 -10.39 49.94
N GLY A 67 -25.18 -10.64 50.59
CA GLY A 67 -24.15 -11.56 50.07
C GLY A 67 -24.64 -13.01 50.00
N PHE A 68 -24.03 -13.80 49.12
CA PHE A 68 -24.34 -15.23 48.98
C PHE A 68 -23.95 -16.06 50.21
N GLU A 69 -23.02 -15.55 51.02
CA GLU A 69 -22.57 -16.21 52.26
C GLU A 69 -23.45 -15.85 53.47
N THR A 70 -24.40 -14.90 53.31
CA THR A 70 -25.28 -14.48 54.40
C THR A 70 -26.09 -15.64 54.95
N THR A 71 -25.97 -15.87 56.26
CA THR A 71 -26.75 -16.90 56.94
C THR A 71 -28.25 -16.57 56.96
N PRO A 72 -29.14 -17.49 56.56
CA PRO A 72 -30.58 -17.25 56.62
C PRO A 72 -31.08 -16.96 58.03
N GLY A 73 -32.11 -16.12 58.14
CA GLY A 73 -32.73 -15.74 59.41
C GLY A 73 -33.03 -14.25 59.51
N MET A 74 -33.45 -13.83 60.71
CA MET A 74 -33.78 -12.44 61.00
C MET A 74 -32.50 -11.60 61.10
N LYS A 75 -32.43 -10.52 60.32
CA LYS A 75 -31.32 -9.55 60.31
C LYS A 75 -31.85 -8.17 60.67
N SER A 76 -30.94 -7.26 61.01
CA SER A 76 -31.33 -5.90 61.39
C SER A 76 -30.38 -4.82 60.90
N ILE A 77 -30.93 -3.65 60.63
CA ILE A 77 -30.18 -2.42 60.44
C ILE A 77 -30.36 -1.56 61.70
N PHE A 78 -29.24 -1.14 62.27
CA PHE A 78 -29.16 -0.21 63.37
C PHE A 78 -28.96 1.20 62.82
N VAL A 79 -29.79 2.14 63.27
CA VAL A 79 -29.58 3.57 63.07
C VAL A 79 -29.07 4.16 64.36
N ARG A 80 -27.90 4.78 64.33
CA ARG A 80 -27.28 5.43 65.49
C ARG A 80 -27.02 6.90 65.19
N HIS A 81 -27.06 7.75 66.21
CA HIS A 81 -26.45 9.08 66.12
C HIS A 81 -24.93 8.97 66.05
N GLU A 82 -24.24 10.03 65.61
CA GLU A 82 -22.77 10.08 65.56
C GLU A 82 -22.11 9.80 66.92
N ASN A 83 -22.80 10.11 68.03
CA ASN A 83 -22.34 9.81 69.39
C ASN A 83 -22.52 8.34 69.81
N GLY A 84 -22.99 7.46 68.92
CA GLY A 84 -23.18 6.02 69.14
C GLY A 84 -24.54 5.62 69.73
N SER A 85 -25.37 6.60 70.12
CA SER A 85 -26.70 6.34 70.70
C SER A 85 -27.63 5.70 69.68
N LEU A 86 -28.30 4.61 70.06
CA LEU A 86 -29.25 3.93 69.20
C LEU A 86 -30.51 4.78 69.02
N VAL A 87 -30.94 4.96 67.78
CA VAL A 87 -32.15 5.71 67.43
C VAL A 87 -33.25 4.75 67.01
N GLU A 88 -32.94 3.83 66.11
CA GLU A 88 -33.94 2.98 65.47
C GLU A 88 -33.31 1.64 65.06
N ILE A 89 -34.11 0.57 65.15
CA ILE A 89 -33.75 -0.73 64.58
C ILE A 89 -34.86 -1.11 63.60
N ARG A 90 -34.47 -1.62 62.43
CA ARG A 90 -35.37 -2.27 61.50
C ARG A 90 -34.92 -3.69 61.22
N TYR A 91 -35.88 -4.60 61.20
CA TYR A 91 -35.65 -6.01 60.93
C TYR A 91 -36.11 -6.38 59.53
N PHE A 92 -35.42 -7.33 58.93
CA PHE A 92 -35.79 -7.96 57.67
C PHE A 92 -35.39 -9.43 57.70
N LEU A 93 -36.06 -10.25 56.90
CA LEU A 93 -35.86 -11.69 56.87
C LEU A 93 -35.00 -12.10 55.67
N VAL A 94 -33.88 -12.77 55.91
CA VAL A 94 -33.13 -13.45 54.87
C VAL A 94 -33.63 -14.89 54.77
N LEU A 95 -34.25 -15.24 53.65
CA LEU A 95 -34.75 -16.58 53.34
C LEU A 95 -33.61 -17.47 52.83
N PRO A 96 -33.62 -18.79 53.12
CA PRO A 96 -32.67 -19.72 52.51
C PRO A 96 -32.90 -19.81 50.99
N LEU A 97 -31.83 -20.10 50.25
CA LEU A 97 -31.94 -20.48 48.85
C LEU A 97 -32.61 -21.86 48.74
N SER A 98 -33.58 -21.99 47.84
CA SER A 98 -34.21 -23.28 47.53
C SER A 98 -33.44 -24.04 46.44
N GLU A 99 -33.68 -25.35 46.32
CA GLU A 99 -33.13 -26.15 45.21
C GLU A 99 -33.50 -25.57 43.83
N ALA A 100 -34.69 -24.98 43.70
CA ALA A 100 -35.12 -24.32 42.47
C ALA A 100 -34.32 -23.03 42.18
N ASP A 101 -33.95 -22.27 43.21
CA ASP A 101 -33.10 -21.08 43.06
C ASP A 101 -31.68 -21.48 42.63
N LEU A 102 -31.14 -22.54 43.25
CA LEU A 102 -29.85 -23.11 42.88
C LEU A 102 -29.85 -23.65 41.44
N GLY A 103 -30.94 -24.32 41.02
CA GLY A 103 -31.10 -24.79 39.65
C GLY A 103 -31.04 -23.67 38.61
N LYS A 104 -31.74 -22.54 38.86
CA LYS A 104 -31.67 -21.35 37.99
C LYS A 104 -30.25 -20.79 37.89
N LEU A 105 -29.51 -20.76 39.00
CA LEU A 105 -28.14 -20.27 39.00
C LEU A 105 -27.21 -21.19 38.19
N VAL A 106 -27.40 -22.51 38.27
CA VAL A 106 -26.67 -23.50 37.47
C VAL A 106 -27.00 -23.37 35.98
N ASP A 107 -28.27 -23.18 35.63
CA ASP A 107 -28.70 -22.96 34.25
C ASP A 107 -28.09 -21.69 33.66
N LEU A 108 -28.13 -20.59 34.43
CA LEU A 108 -27.51 -19.31 34.05
C LEU A 108 -26.00 -19.45 33.88
N ALA A 109 -25.31 -20.13 34.81
CA ALA A 109 -23.87 -20.38 34.70
C ALA A 109 -23.54 -21.20 33.43
N SER A 110 -24.36 -22.19 33.12
CA SER A 110 -24.20 -23.02 31.92
C SER A 110 -24.44 -22.22 30.63
N GLU A 111 -25.37 -21.26 30.65
CA GLU A 111 -25.60 -20.34 29.53
C GLU A 111 -24.43 -19.38 29.34
N MET A 112 -23.94 -18.78 30.42
CA MET A 112 -22.76 -17.92 30.40
C MET A 112 -21.53 -18.67 29.88
N GLU A 113 -21.34 -19.93 30.25
CA GLU A 113 -20.23 -20.75 29.74
C GLU A 113 -20.34 -20.98 28.22
N ARG A 114 -21.54 -21.26 27.70
CA ARG A 114 -21.77 -21.40 26.26
C ARG A 114 -21.48 -20.10 25.52
N GLU A 115 -21.94 -18.97 26.04
CA GLU A 115 -21.65 -17.65 25.46
C GLU A 115 -20.16 -17.34 25.47
N PHE A 116 -19.47 -17.62 26.59
CA PHE A 116 -18.03 -17.42 26.72
C PHE A 116 -17.25 -18.23 25.68
N ILE A 117 -17.62 -19.50 25.48
CA ILE A 117 -17.02 -20.36 24.45
C ILE A 117 -17.28 -19.79 23.05
N SER A 118 -18.51 -19.33 22.78
CA SER A 118 -18.87 -18.70 21.50
C SER A 118 -18.03 -17.45 21.20
N LEU A 119 -17.94 -16.53 22.18
CA LEU A 119 -17.13 -15.32 22.06
C LEU A 119 -15.65 -15.63 21.87
N LYS A 120 -15.12 -16.61 22.59
CA LYS A 120 -13.73 -17.07 22.44
C LYS A 120 -13.46 -17.57 21.02
N ASN A 121 -14.39 -18.32 20.44
CA ASN A 121 -14.28 -18.79 19.06
C ASN A 121 -14.32 -17.63 18.05
N GLN A 122 -15.22 -16.65 18.23
CA GLN A 122 -15.28 -15.46 17.39
C GLN A 122 -13.97 -14.65 17.45
N ILE A 123 -13.40 -14.47 18.64
CA ILE A 123 -12.10 -13.80 18.81
C ILE A 123 -10.99 -14.53 18.04
N ASN A 124 -10.97 -15.87 18.06
CA ASN A 124 -9.97 -16.63 17.32
C ASN A 124 -10.14 -16.47 15.81
N LEU A 125 -11.37 -16.52 15.29
CA LEU A 125 -11.64 -16.27 13.87
C LEU A 125 -11.18 -14.87 13.43
N LEU A 126 -11.48 -13.83 14.23
CA LEU A 126 -11.05 -12.46 13.95
C LEU A 126 -9.52 -12.33 13.97
N LYS A 127 -8.83 -13.02 14.88
CA LYS A 127 -7.35 -13.02 14.91
C LYS A 127 -6.76 -13.64 13.65
N ASP A 128 -7.35 -14.72 13.15
CA ASP A 128 -6.89 -15.36 11.93
C ASP A 128 -7.17 -14.49 10.69
N GLU A 129 -8.32 -13.82 10.64
CA GLU A 129 -8.65 -12.85 9.59
C GLU A 129 -7.67 -11.66 9.58
N ILE A 130 -7.34 -11.11 10.75
CA ILE A 130 -6.35 -10.03 10.89
C ILE A 130 -5.00 -10.48 10.33
N LYS A 131 -4.50 -11.66 10.68
CA LYS A 131 -3.22 -12.18 10.15
C LYS A 131 -3.25 -12.31 8.63
N GLN A 132 -4.36 -12.78 8.06
CA GLN A 132 -4.50 -12.87 6.61
C GLN A 132 -4.46 -11.49 5.95
N LYS A 133 -5.15 -10.51 6.53
CA LYS A 133 -5.17 -9.12 6.04
C LYS A 133 -3.80 -8.44 6.18
N GLU A 134 -3.07 -8.68 7.27
CA GLU A 134 -1.70 -8.19 7.45
C GLU A 134 -0.76 -8.72 6.36
N ALA A 135 -0.85 -10.02 6.06
CA ALA A 135 -0.07 -10.64 4.98
C ALA A 135 -0.46 -10.09 3.59
N GLU A 136 -1.75 -9.81 3.35
CA GLU A 136 -2.22 -9.16 2.13
C GLU A 136 -1.67 -7.73 1.99
N ILE A 137 -1.70 -6.95 3.08
CA ILE A 137 -1.14 -5.59 3.12
C ILE A 137 0.37 -5.62 2.84
N GLU A 138 1.12 -6.55 3.44
CA GLU A 138 2.56 -6.68 3.22
C GLU A 138 2.87 -7.00 1.74
N ARG A 139 2.12 -7.92 1.14
CA ARG A 139 2.23 -8.23 -0.30
C ARG A 139 1.96 -7.00 -1.17
N LEU A 140 0.87 -6.29 -0.91
CA LEU A 140 0.49 -5.08 -1.64
C LEU A 140 1.50 -3.95 -1.46
N LYS A 141 2.12 -3.82 -0.28
CA LYS A 141 3.15 -2.80 -0.01
C LYS A 141 4.44 -3.04 -0.78
N ASN A 142 4.80 -4.30 -1.02
CA ASN A 142 6.00 -4.68 -1.75
C ASN A 142 5.82 -4.63 -3.28
N GLN A 143 4.58 -4.70 -3.77
CA GLN A 143 4.28 -4.73 -5.21
C GLN A 143 4.68 -3.44 -5.98
N PRO A 144 4.46 -2.21 -5.44
CA PRO A 144 4.93 -0.97 -6.05
C PRO A 144 6.45 -0.94 -6.22
N GLY A 145 7.22 -1.41 -5.23
CA GLY A 145 8.68 -1.44 -5.34
C GLY A 145 9.19 -2.28 -6.51
N VAL A 146 8.60 -3.47 -6.70
CA VAL A 146 8.90 -4.36 -7.83
C VAL A 146 8.50 -3.70 -9.17
N ASN A 147 7.36 -3.01 -9.20
CA ASN A 147 6.90 -2.31 -10.40
C ASN A 147 7.80 -1.11 -10.73
N ASP A 148 8.25 -0.34 -9.73
CA ASP A 148 9.15 0.80 -9.91
C ASP A 148 10.52 0.37 -10.44
N GLU A 149 11.07 -0.75 -9.94
CA GLU A 149 12.30 -1.32 -10.47
C GLU A 149 12.14 -1.76 -11.93
N LYS A 150 11.01 -2.40 -12.27
CA LYS A 150 10.68 -2.78 -13.65
C LYS A 150 10.58 -1.55 -14.57
N ILE A 151 9.96 -0.47 -14.09
CA ILE A 151 9.83 0.79 -14.85
C ILE A 151 11.21 1.39 -15.10
N ARG A 152 12.08 1.50 -14.09
CA ARG A 152 13.44 2.02 -14.26
C ARG A 152 14.26 1.19 -15.24
N GLU A 153 14.15 -0.13 -15.20
CA GLU A 153 14.80 -1.02 -16.15
C GLU A 153 14.32 -0.75 -17.58
N LEU A 154 13.00 -0.62 -17.78
CA LEU A 154 12.44 -0.28 -19.09
C LEU A 154 12.85 1.12 -19.56
N GLU A 155 12.94 2.11 -18.66
CA GLU A 155 13.41 3.46 -18.98
C GLU A 155 14.88 3.45 -19.45
N ASN A 156 15.73 2.68 -18.77
CA ASN A 156 17.13 2.49 -19.18
C ASN A 156 17.22 1.83 -20.56
N GLN A 157 16.45 0.76 -20.80
CA GLN A 157 16.41 0.09 -22.10
C GLN A 157 15.93 1.03 -23.22
N ILE A 158 14.93 1.88 -22.94
CA ILE A 158 14.46 2.90 -23.90
C ILE A 158 15.57 3.92 -24.21
N SER A 159 16.31 4.39 -23.20
CA SER A 159 17.42 5.33 -23.37
C SER A 159 18.54 4.75 -24.24
N ASP A 160 18.89 3.49 -24.01
CA ASP A 160 19.91 2.77 -24.79
C ASP A 160 19.46 2.58 -26.24
N LEU A 161 18.23 2.15 -26.46
CA LEU A 161 17.66 2.01 -27.81
C LEU A 161 17.64 3.34 -28.55
N LYS A 162 17.29 4.44 -27.89
CA LYS A 162 17.31 5.79 -28.49
C LYS A 162 18.72 6.19 -28.92
N SER A 163 19.72 5.89 -28.09
CA SER A 163 21.13 6.15 -28.41
C SER A 163 21.62 5.31 -29.61
N GLN A 164 21.20 4.05 -29.69
CA GLN A 164 21.50 3.18 -30.83
C GLN A 164 20.87 3.69 -32.13
N VAL A 165 19.61 4.15 -32.08
CA VAL A 165 18.93 4.75 -33.24
C VAL A 165 19.69 5.97 -33.75
N LEU A 166 20.05 6.91 -32.87
CA LEU A 166 20.84 8.10 -33.25
C LEU A 166 22.20 7.74 -33.87
N SER A 167 22.86 6.70 -33.34
CA SER A 167 24.11 6.19 -33.91
C SER A 167 23.91 5.65 -35.33
N LYS A 168 22.85 4.87 -35.54
CA LYS A 168 22.50 4.34 -36.87
C LYS A 168 22.06 5.41 -37.86
N GLU A 169 21.33 6.43 -37.43
CA GLU A 169 20.99 7.58 -38.28
C GLU A 169 22.24 8.32 -38.77
N ASN A 170 23.21 8.52 -37.88
CA ASN A 170 24.51 9.10 -38.25
C ASN A 170 25.30 8.21 -39.23
N GLU A 171 25.27 6.90 -39.04
CA GLU A 171 25.90 5.94 -39.96
C GLU A 171 25.26 6.02 -41.35
N VAL A 172 23.93 6.04 -41.43
CA VAL A 172 23.18 6.20 -42.68
C VAL A 172 23.52 7.53 -43.36
N TYR A 173 23.62 8.63 -42.60
CA TYR A 173 24.01 9.93 -43.15
C TYR A 173 25.40 9.90 -43.78
N LYS A 174 26.39 9.30 -43.10
CA LYS A 174 27.75 9.11 -43.63
C LYS A 174 27.75 8.27 -44.91
N LEU A 175 26.97 7.19 -44.94
CA LEU A 175 26.84 6.34 -46.13
C LEU A 175 26.23 7.10 -47.31
N LYS A 176 25.22 7.95 -47.08
CA LYS A 176 24.64 8.80 -48.13
C LYS A 176 25.67 9.74 -48.75
N ILE A 177 26.52 10.37 -47.94
CA ILE A 177 27.62 11.22 -48.43
C ILE A 177 28.56 10.38 -49.30
N LYS A 178 29.00 9.22 -48.81
CA LYS A 178 29.91 8.34 -49.56
C LYS A 178 29.32 7.88 -50.90
N ILE A 179 28.02 7.57 -50.96
CA ILE A 179 27.33 7.23 -52.21
C ILE A 179 27.33 8.42 -53.17
N SER A 180 27.08 9.64 -52.68
CA SER A 180 27.14 10.85 -53.50
C SER A 180 28.52 11.07 -54.11
N ASP A 181 29.58 10.90 -53.31
CA ASP A 181 30.96 11.03 -53.75
C ASP A 181 31.30 9.99 -54.82
N LEU A 182 30.96 8.71 -54.58
CA LEU A 182 31.16 7.62 -55.54
C LEU A 182 30.42 7.88 -56.86
N ASN A 183 29.20 8.40 -56.82
CA ASN A 183 28.45 8.76 -58.02
C ASN A 183 29.15 9.87 -58.81
N ASN A 184 29.73 10.87 -58.13
CA ASN A 184 30.48 11.92 -58.79
C ASN A 184 31.77 11.38 -59.43
N THR A 185 32.48 10.50 -58.73
CA THR A 185 33.65 9.80 -59.29
C THR A 185 33.26 8.97 -60.51
N ALA A 186 32.17 8.21 -60.45
CA ALA A 186 31.68 7.40 -61.56
C ALA A 186 31.36 8.25 -62.80
N ARG A 187 30.69 9.41 -62.63
CA ARG A 187 30.45 10.36 -63.73
C ARG A 187 31.74 10.88 -64.33
N SER A 188 32.70 11.29 -63.50
CA SER A 188 34.00 11.78 -63.99
C SER A 188 34.75 10.70 -64.79
N LEU A 189 34.73 9.44 -64.33
CA LEU A 189 35.33 8.33 -65.06
C LEU A 189 34.58 8.06 -66.38
N GLN A 190 33.25 8.14 -66.38
CA GLN A 190 32.44 8.01 -67.60
C GLN A 190 32.86 9.06 -68.65
N ASP A 191 33.01 10.32 -68.24
CA ASP A 191 33.44 11.41 -69.12
C ASP A 191 34.86 11.18 -69.67
N GLN A 192 35.77 10.68 -68.84
CA GLN A 192 37.12 10.30 -69.27
C GLN A 192 37.10 9.18 -70.30
N VAL A 193 36.26 8.15 -70.11
CA VAL A 193 36.09 7.06 -71.08
C VAL A 193 35.56 7.58 -72.41
N VAL A 194 34.56 8.45 -72.41
CA VAL A 194 34.03 9.08 -73.64
C VAL A 194 35.12 9.86 -74.36
N LYS A 195 35.93 10.63 -73.62
CA LYS A 195 37.05 11.39 -74.18
C LYS A 195 38.09 10.48 -74.83
N LEU A 196 38.54 9.44 -74.12
CA LEU A 196 39.50 8.46 -74.64
C LEU A 196 38.96 7.72 -75.86
N GLN A 197 37.66 7.40 -75.90
CA GLN A 197 37.03 6.78 -77.07
C GLN A 197 37.05 7.71 -78.28
N SER A 198 36.81 9.01 -78.08
CA SER A 198 36.93 10.02 -79.13
C SER A 198 38.36 10.13 -79.65
N GLU A 199 39.35 10.22 -78.75
CA GLU A 199 40.78 10.26 -79.10
C GLU A 199 41.19 9.01 -79.89
N LYS A 200 40.73 7.83 -79.47
CA LYS A 200 40.93 6.57 -80.19
C LYS A 200 40.36 6.62 -81.62
N ASN A 201 39.11 7.06 -81.79
CA ASN A 201 38.49 7.15 -83.11
C ASN A 201 39.23 8.13 -84.04
N ILE A 202 39.74 9.24 -83.50
CA ILE A 202 40.56 10.21 -84.24
C ILE A 202 41.86 9.54 -84.71
N LEU A 203 42.56 8.83 -83.82
CA LEU A 203 43.79 8.10 -84.13
C LEU A 203 43.55 7.00 -85.17
N GLU A 204 42.47 6.23 -85.04
CA GLU A 204 42.07 5.22 -86.04
C GLU A 204 41.81 5.85 -87.41
N SER A 205 41.14 7.01 -87.45
CA SER A 205 40.91 7.75 -88.69
C SER A 205 42.21 8.27 -89.32
N GLN A 206 43.18 8.73 -88.50
CA GLN A 206 44.50 9.15 -88.97
C GLN A 206 45.30 7.95 -89.53
N MET A 207 45.29 6.82 -88.83
CA MET A 207 45.91 5.57 -89.28
C MET A 207 45.31 5.10 -90.61
N ALA A 208 43.99 5.15 -90.76
CA ALA A 208 43.32 4.78 -92.02
C ALA A 208 43.73 5.70 -93.19
N LYS A 209 43.88 7.01 -92.95
CA LYS A 209 44.38 7.96 -93.96
C LYS A 209 45.82 7.67 -94.39
N LEU A 210 46.71 7.37 -93.44
CA LEU A 210 48.11 7.01 -93.74
C LEU A 210 48.22 5.66 -94.45
N GLY A 211 47.30 4.74 -94.18
CA GLY A 211 47.21 3.44 -94.84
C GLY A 211 46.43 3.44 -96.16
N SER A 212 45.94 4.60 -96.63
CA SER A 212 45.10 4.64 -97.83
C SER A 212 45.90 4.33 -99.09
N PRO A 213 45.30 3.66 -100.10
CA PRO A 213 45.95 3.40 -101.38
C PRO A 213 46.47 4.69 -102.03
N GLU A 214 45.72 5.78 -101.93
CA GLU A 214 46.07 7.10 -102.47
C GLU A 214 47.36 7.65 -101.84
N PHE A 215 47.50 7.57 -100.51
CA PHE A 215 48.71 8.00 -99.81
C PHE A 215 49.91 7.08 -100.10
N LEU A 216 49.68 5.76 -100.13
CA LEU A 216 50.71 4.77 -100.46
C LEU A 216 51.20 4.88 -101.91
N GLU A 217 50.31 5.17 -102.86
CA GLU A 217 50.68 5.44 -104.25
C GLU A 217 51.45 6.76 -104.38
N ALA A 218 50.99 7.82 -103.71
CA ALA A 218 51.70 9.10 -103.69
C ALA A 218 53.11 8.98 -103.11
N THR A 219 53.29 8.20 -102.04
CA THR A 219 54.60 7.94 -101.43
C THR A 219 55.49 7.05 -102.31
N LYS A 220 54.97 5.98 -102.93
CA LYS A 220 55.70 5.19 -103.93
C LYS A 220 56.16 6.05 -105.11
N LEU A 221 55.28 6.90 -105.63
CA LEU A 221 55.58 7.83 -106.72
C LEU A 221 56.65 8.84 -106.30
N GLY A 222 56.54 9.41 -105.10
CA GLY A 222 57.56 10.28 -104.52
C GLY A 222 58.93 9.60 -104.40
N PHE A 223 58.97 8.36 -103.89
CA PHE A 223 60.20 7.56 -103.85
C PHE A 223 60.77 7.29 -105.24
N PHE A 224 59.93 6.96 -106.22
CA PHE A 224 60.35 6.78 -107.61
C PHE A 224 61.04 8.04 -108.16
N PHE A 225 60.47 9.23 -107.93
CA PHE A 225 61.09 10.49 -108.34
C PHE A 225 62.43 10.74 -107.64
N ILE A 226 62.55 10.45 -106.35
CA ILE A 226 63.82 10.60 -105.61
C ILE A 226 64.90 9.66 -106.16
N VAL A 227 64.54 8.39 -106.41
CA VAL A 227 65.48 7.41 -106.99
C VAL A 227 65.87 7.80 -108.42
N ALA A 228 64.92 8.23 -109.25
CA ALA A 228 65.19 8.69 -110.61
C ALA A 228 66.09 9.94 -110.61
N PHE A 229 65.85 10.89 -109.71
CA PHE A 229 66.66 12.10 -109.56
C PHE A 229 68.09 11.78 -109.11
N THR A 230 68.26 10.92 -108.09
CA THR A 230 69.58 10.51 -107.59
C THR A 230 70.36 9.69 -108.62
N ALA A 231 69.70 8.75 -109.31
CA ALA A 231 70.29 8.02 -110.43
C ALA A 231 70.70 8.95 -111.58
N GLY A 232 69.85 9.93 -111.92
CA GLY A 232 70.15 10.95 -112.93
C GLY A 232 71.39 11.79 -112.57
N ILE A 233 71.51 12.22 -111.32
CA ILE A 233 72.71 12.90 -110.81
C ILE A 233 73.95 11.99 -110.91
N LEU A 234 73.85 10.74 -110.49
CA LEU A 234 74.96 9.80 -110.51
C LEU A 234 75.45 9.50 -111.94
N ILE A 235 74.52 9.29 -112.88
CA ILE A 235 74.82 9.13 -114.31
C ILE A 235 75.49 10.40 -114.87
N SER A 236 75.01 11.58 -114.47
CA SER A 236 75.61 12.85 -114.86
C SER A 236 77.03 13.03 -114.30
N LEU A 237 77.34 12.47 -113.13
CA LEU A 237 78.68 12.50 -112.53
C LEU A 237 79.62 11.47 -113.16
N LEU A 238 79.13 10.29 -113.56
CA LEU A 238 79.91 9.24 -114.24
C LEU A 238 80.24 9.56 -115.71
N ARG A 239 79.56 10.53 -116.33
CA ARG A 239 79.78 10.97 -117.72
C ARG A 239 80.81 12.11 -117.85
N ARG A 240 81.36 12.59 -116.73
CA ARG A 240 82.49 13.53 -116.67
C ARG A 240 83.80 12.79 -116.50
#